data_AF-A0A353XQT3-F1
#
_entry.id   AF-A0A353XQT3-F1
#
_cell.length_a   1.000
_cell.length_b   1.000
_cell.length_c   1.000
_cell.angle_alpha   90.00
_cell.angle_beta   90.00
_cell.angle_gamma   90.00
#
_symmetry.space_group_name_H-M   'P 1'
#
loop_
_entity.id
_entity.type
_entity.pdbx_description
1 polymer ?
#
loop_
_entity_poly.entity_id
_entity_poly.type
_entity_poly.pdbx_seq_one_letter_code
_entity_poly.pdbx_strand_id
1 'polypeptide(L)'
;MANHSVTITAHIVPKSDTNSETIAVEQAQPEQSSSVEIADIPMAMPNTKAELVRLYQPEPLEINNSVQAKEMEKVAEQRVALYQNQLRRTEIFYTVKPILRPTYMVQTLKPQFVEYQYYQMARALDQRGIIDLDKNEMMWQQLHIVDDLIADIVHHMPAQQPVGWQLTSVNKNHLKLPTVGRLRDTDSVADQVSLNSYVLGHFGVMSYTYDRAYFIGHVLGYLFCCYYLAHLSIAYGVTPLPESAVSNYKYASLETPKLVRLLHSVDVYCKRRIYQLAVLCARLSCYQLDKYIEKMLIAEVNEFDKKQQIEHLDALLMKGIMPEMPDAADLKDFPGAFGDEGKS
;
A
#
# COMPACT_ATOMS: atom_id res chain seq x y z
N MET A 1 -62.31 -20.27 -11.78
CA MET A 1 -61.22 -20.69 -10.87
C MET A 1 -60.95 -22.15 -11.15
N ALA A 2 -59.71 -22.43 -11.58
CA ALA A 2 -59.28 -23.71 -12.13
C ALA A 2 -58.79 -24.64 -11.02
N ASN A 3 -59.02 -25.95 -11.21
CA ASN A 3 -58.17 -27.02 -10.69
C ASN A 3 -58.63 -28.34 -11.31
N HIS A 4 -58.04 -28.77 -12.41
CA HIS A 4 -58.05 -30.19 -12.78
C HIS A 4 -56.64 -30.60 -13.22
N SER A 5 -56.12 -31.57 -12.47
CA SER A 5 -54.98 -32.40 -12.78
C SER A 5 -55.23 -33.22 -14.04
N VAL A 6 -54.17 -33.69 -14.69
CA VAL A 6 -53.84 -35.12 -14.83
C VAL A 6 -52.64 -35.29 -15.76
N THR A 7 -51.78 -36.21 -15.33
CA THR A 7 -50.53 -36.71 -15.86
C THR A 7 -50.70 -37.58 -17.12
N ILE A 8 -49.59 -37.81 -17.86
CA ILE A 8 -49.12 -39.08 -18.47
C ILE A 8 -48.75 -38.98 -19.99
N THR A 9 -47.43 -38.90 -20.20
CA THR A 9 -46.53 -39.80 -20.96
C THR A 9 -46.77 -40.15 -22.45
N ALA A 10 -45.84 -39.62 -23.26
CA ALA A 10 -45.07 -40.16 -24.41
C ALA A 10 -45.72 -41.03 -25.51
N HIS A 11 -45.43 -40.68 -26.77
CA HIS A 11 -45.13 -41.66 -27.82
C HIS A 11 -44.15 -41.10 -28.88
N ILE A 12 -43.05 -41.84 -29.09
CA ILE A 12 -42.13 -41.72 -30.23
C ILE A 12 -42.53 -42.79 -31.25
N VAL A 13 -42.65 -42.47 -32.54
CA VAL A 13 -42.31 -43.38 -33.67
C VAL A 13 -41.84 -42.55 -34.90
N PRO A 14 -40.86 -43.00 -35.71
CA PRO A 14 -40.03 -42.18 -36.62
C PRO A 14 -40.17 -42.51 -38.13
N LYS A 15 -39.30 -41.84 -38.94
CA LYS A 15 -38.93 -42.02 -40.38
C LYS A 15 -39.80 -41.24 -41.38
N SER A 16 -39.28 -40.61 -42.44
CA SER A 16 -38.17 -40.99 -43.33
C SER A 16 -37.58 -39.81 -44.11
N ASP A 17 -36.32 -39.98 -44.54
CA ASP A 17 -35.48 -39.08 -45.34
C ASP A 17 -36.04 -38.68 -46.71
N THR A 18 -35.75 -37.45 -47.18
CA THR A 18 -34.94 -37.22 -48.41
C THR A 18 -34.66 -35.74 -48.66
N ASN A 19 -33.39 -35.50 -49.00
CA ASN A 19 -32.68 -34.28 -49.41
C ASN A 19 -33.47 -33.21 -50.17
N SER A 20 -33.16 -31.92 -49.91
CA SER A 20 -32.48 -31.02 -50.89
C SER A 20 -32.25 -29.63 -50.28
N GLU A 21 -30.99 -29.21 -50.34
CA GLU A 21 -30.41 -27.86 -50.33
C GLU A 21 -31.29 -26.67 -49.92
N THR A 22 -30.87 -25.98 -48.86
CA THR A 22 -31.05 -24.52 -48.79
C THR A 22 -29.86 -23.90 -48.06
N ILE A 23 -29.18 -23.02 -48.78
CA ILE A 23 -28.04 -22.21 -48.37
C ILE A 23 -28.47 -21.31 -47.21
N ALA A 24 -27.79 -21.42 -46.06
CA ALA A 24 -27.97 -20.53 -44.93
C ALA A 24 -26.64 -19.86 -44.57
N VAL A 25 -26.71 -18.53 -44.65
CA VAL A 25 -25.67 -17.53 -44.40
C VAL A 25 -24.92 -17.80 -43.09
N GLU A 26 -23.60 -17.84 -43.22
CA GLU A 26 -22.61 -17.82 -42.16
C GLU A 26 -22.78 -16.55 -41.32
N GLN A 27 -23.40 -16.67 -40.14
CA GLN A 27 -23.32 -15.66 -39.09
C GLN A 27 -22.05 -15.92 -38.28
N ALA A 28 -20.97 -15.26 -38.68
CA ALA A 28 -19.76 -15.14 -37.89
C ALA A 28 -20.09 -14.47 -36.53
N GLN A 29 -20.09 -15.27 -35.46
CA GLN A 29 -19.91 -14.76 -34.11
C GLN A 29 -18.40 -14.60 -33.88
N PRO A 30 -17.91 -13.41 -33.47
CA PRO A 30 -16.53 -13.28 -33.09
C PRO A 30 -16.31 -14.00 -31.77
N GLU A 31 -15.65 -15.15 -31.83
CA GLU A 31 -14.91 -15.70 -30.69
C GLU A 31 -13.84 -14.67 -30.31
N GLN A 32 -14.15 -13.78 -29.38
CA GLN A 32 -13.12 -13.05 -28.64
C GLN A 32 -12.63 -13.95 -27.51
N SER A 33 -11.82 -14.93 -27.91
CA SER A 33 -10.79 -15.53 -27.07
C SER A 33 -9.81 -14.43 -26.64
N SER A 34 -10.16 -13.69 -25.59
CA SER A 34 -9.17 -12.94 -24.83
C SER A 34 -8.44 -13.89 -23.88
N SER A 35 -7.70 -14.83 -24.46
CA SER A 35 -6.49 -15.30 -23.82
C SER A 35 -5.61 -14.07 -23.69
N VAL A 36 -5.51 -13.53 -22.48
CA VAL A 36 -4.46 -12.57 -22.17
C VAL A 36 -3.16 -13.36 -22.28
N GLU A 37 -2.54 -13.30 -23.45
CA GLU A 37 -1.11 -13.55 -23.58
C GLU A 37 -0.42 -12.46 -22.75
N ILE A 38 -0.24 -12.73 -21.45
CA ILE A 38 0.89 -12.14 -20.72
C ILE A 38 2.11 -12.91 -21.24
N ALA A 39 2.44 -12.66 -22.50
CA ALA A 39 3.74 -12.98 -23.02
C ALA A 39 4.77 -12.30 -22.12
N ASP A 40 5.82 -13.02 -21.76
CA ASP A 40 7.08 -12.48 -21.29
C ASP A 40 7.46 -11.24 -22.10
N ILE A 41 7.00 -10.05 -21.72
CA ILE A 41 7.63 -8.82 -22.18
C ILE A 41 8.92 -8.79 -21.36
N PRO A 42 10.08 -9.07 -21.96
CA PRO A 42 11.32 -9.03 -21.21
C PRO A 42 11.46 -7.58 -20.76
N MET A 43 11.58 -7.32 -19.45
CA MET A 43 11.98 -6.00 -18.99
C MET A 43 13.33 -5.71 -19.65
N ALA A 44 13.33 -4.84 -20.64
CA ALA A 44 14.53 -4.50 -21.38
C ALA A 44 15.55 -3.89 -20.41
N MET A 45 16.82 -4.27 -20.57
CA MET A 45 17.88 -3.66 -19.77
C MET A 45 17.91 -2.16 -20.04
N PRO A 46 17.81 -1.32 -18.99
CA PRO A 46 17.76 0.13 -19.17
C PRO A 46 19.11 0.62 -19.68
N ASN A 47 19.07 1.44 -20.73
CA ASN A 47 20.24 2.09 -21.32
C ASN A 47 20.44 3.51 -20.79
N THR A 48 19.42 4.07 -20.13
CA THR A 48 19.44 5.42 -19.56
C THR A 48 19.02 5.43 -18.09
N LYS A 49 19.42 6.48 -17.35
CA LYS A 49 18.96 6.70 -15.97
C LYS A 49 17.43 6.81 -15.87
N ALA A 50 16.82 7.48 -16.84
CA ALA A 50 15.37 7.69 -16.88
C ALA A 50 14.61 6.38 -17.07
N GLU A 51 15.10 5.47 -17.91
CA GLU A 51 14.53 4.13 -18.07
C GLU A 51 14.60 3.33 -16.77
N LEU A 52 15.72 3.38 -16.04
CA LEU A 52 15.84 2.70 -14.74
C LEU A 52 14.86 3.26 -13.71
N VAL A 53 14.69 4.59 -13.65
CA VAL A 53 13.70 5.24 -12.78
C VAL A 53 12.28 4.83 -13.15
N ARG A 54 11.99 4.72 -14.45
CA ARG A 54 10.68 4.31 -14.96
C ARG A 54 10.26 2.92 -14.48
N LEU A 55 11.20 2.01 -14.24
CA LEU A 55 10.89 0.68 -13.72
C LEU A 55 10.25 0.72 -12.32
N TYR A 56 10.47 1.81 -11.57
CA TYR A 56 9.95 1.99 -10.21
C TYR A 56 8.75 2.95 -10.16
N GLN A 57 8.18 3.31 -11.31
CA GLN A 57 6.96 4.10 -11.33
C GLN A 57 5.75 3.27 -10.88
N PRO A 58 4.74 3.92 -10.28
CA PRO A 58 3.50 3.25 -9.90
C PRO A 58 2.83 2.51 -11.05
N GLU A 59 2.52 1.23 -10.82
CA GLU A 59 1.74 0.42 -11.75
C GLU A 59 0.41 0.03 -11.08
N PRO A 60 -0.74 0.42 -11.66
CA PRO A 60 -2.03 0.03 -11.11
C PRO A 60 -2.20 -1.49 -11.24
N LEU A 61 -2.63 -2.11 -10.15
CA LEU A 61 -2.91 -3.55 -10.12
C LEU A 61 -4.41 -3.77 -10.26
N GLU A 62 -4.79 -4.76 -11.06
CA GLU A 62 -6.19 -5.15 -11.21
C GLU A 62 -6.73 -5.75 -9.90
N ILE A 63 -7.80 -5.15 -9.37
CA ILE A 63 -8.46 -5.61 -8.15
C ILE A 63 -9.65 -6.48 -8.52
N ASN A 64 -9.62 -7.74 -8.09
CA ASN A 64 -10.74 -8.65 -8.30
C ASN A 64 -11.57 -8.78 -7.02
N ASN A 65 -12.75 -8.15 -7.00
CA ASN A 65 -13.64 -8.13 -5.83
C ASN A 65 -14.63 -9.32 -5.75
N SER A 66 -14.63 -10.21 -6.75
CA SER A 66 -15.59 -11.33 -6.83
C SER A 66 -15.05 -12.61 -6.17
N VAL A 67 -15.95 -13.58 -5.87
CA VAL A 67 -15.72 -14.74 -4.97
C VAL A 67 -15.76 -16.09 -5.72
N GLN A 68 -15.53 -16.11 -7.03
CA GLN A 68 -15.61 -17.35 -7.81
C GLN A 68 -14.29 -18.15 -7.74
N ALA A 69 -14.35 -19.49 -7.82
CA ALA A 69 -13.16 -20.34 -7.76
C ALA A 69 -12.13 -20.02 -8.85
N LYS A 70 -12.59 -19.73 -10.08
CA LYS A 70 -11.75 -19.27 -11.21
C LYS A 70 -11.06 -17.92 -10.92
N GLU A 71 -11.57 -17.13 -9.99
CA GLU A 71 -11.00 -15.84 -9.64
C GLU A 71 -9.93 -15.95 -8.55
N MET A 72 -10.01 -16.95 -7.68
CA MET A 72 -8.91 -17.28 -6.75
C MET A 72 -7.64 -17.69 -7.51
N GLU A 73 -7.82 -18.39 -8.64
CA GLU A 73 -6.73 -18.72 -9.57
C GLU A 73 -6.14 -17.45 -10.20
N LYS A 74 -6.98 -16.53 -10.71
CA LYS A 74 -6.53 -15.22 -11.20
C LYS A 74 -5.77 -14.39 -10.15
N VAL A 75 -6.22 -14.41 -8.89
CA VAL A 75 -5.52 -13.71 -7.80
C VAL A 75 -4.16 -14.35 -7.53
N ALA A 76 -4.05 -15.68 -7.62
CA ALA A 76 -2.78 -16.37 -7.51
C ALA A 76 -1.84 -15.99 -8.68
N GLU A 77 -2.35 -15.95 -9.92
CA GLU A 77 -1.60 -15.53 -11.11
C GLU A 77 -1.10 -14.08 -11.00
N GLN A 78 -1.97 -13.13 -10.64
CA GLN A 78 -1.59 -11.73 -10.42
C GLN A 78 -0.50 -11.61 -9.36
N ARG A 79 -0.62 -12.39 -8.28
CA ARG A 79 0.38 -12.42 -7.22
C ARG A 79 1.72 -12.93 -7.76
N VAL A 80 1.72 -14.03 -8.51
CA VAL A 80 2.93 -14.59 -9.15
C VAL A 80 3.57 -13.58 -10.12
N ALA A 81 2.76 -12.90 -10.93
CA ALA A 81 3.24 -11.87 -11.84
C ALA A 81 3.93 -10.72 -11.09
N LEU A 82 3.33 -10.27 -9.98
CA LEU A 82 3.93 -9.25 -9.11
C LEU A 82 5.26 -9.73 -8.50
N TYR A 83 5.33 -10.99 -8.03
CA TYR A 83 6.58 -11.60 -7.55
C TYR A 83 7.68 -11.57 -8.62
N GLN A 84 7.37 -12.02 -9.83
CA GLN A 84 8.33 -12.09 -10.92
C GLN A 84 8.79 -10.71 -11.40
N ASN A 85 7.87 -9.76 -11.52
CA ASN A 85 8.17 -8.39 -11.93
C ASN A 85 9.12 -7.70 -10.93
N GLN A 86 8.80 -7.75 -9.63
CA GLN A 86 9.64 -7.14 -8.60
C GLN A 86 11.01 -7.82 -8.48
N LEU A 87 11.09 -9.14 -8.61
CA LEU A 87 12.37 -9.85 -8.61
C LEU A 87 13.24 -9.37 -9.77
N ARG A 88 12.69 -9.37 -10.99
CA ARG A 88 13.39 -8.92 -12.21
C ARG A 88 13.83 -7.45 -12.10
N ARG A 89 12.98 -6.58 -11.56
CA ARG A 89 13.29 -5.17 -11.28
C ARG A 89 14.49 -5.03 -10.35
N THR A 90 14.52 -5.80 -9.27
CA THR A 90 15.60 -5.79 -8.28
C THR A 90 16.90 -6.33 -8.87
N GLU A 91 16.84 -7.40 -9.67
CA GLU A 91 18.00 -7.93 -10.40
C GLU A 91 18.58 -6.90 -11.37
N ILE A 92 17.74 -6.22 -12.16
CA ILE A 92 18.17 -5.15 -13.07
C ILE A 92 18.87 -4.03 -12.30
N PHE A 93 18.30 -3.59 -11.17
CA PHE A 93 18.87 -2.51 -10.36
C PHE A 93 20.29 -2.81 -9.86
N TYR A 94 20.60 -4.06 -9.51
CA TYR A 94 21.92 -4.45 -9.02
C TYR A 94 22.90 -4.90 -10.10
N THR A 95 22.43 -5.21 -11.31
CA THR A 95 23.27 -5.67 -12.43
C THR A 95 23.58 -4.57 -13.46
N VAL A 96 22.78 -3.51 -13.50
CA VAL A 96 23.00 -2.36 -14.40
C VAL A 96 24.32 -1.65 -14.10
N LYS A 97 24.91 -1.03 -15.13
CA LYS A 97 26.14 -0.24 -15.01
C LYS A 97 25.98 0.82 -13.92
N PRO A 98 26.96 1.00 -13.00
CA PRO A 98 26.86 1.97 -11.90
C PRO A 98 26.55 3.40 -12.35
N ILE A 99 27.04 3.81 -13.53
CA ILE A 99 26.80 5.14 -14.10
C ILE A 99 25.32 5.41 -14.44
N LEU A 100 24.51 4.37 -14.63
CA LEU A 100 23.08 4.47 -14.92
C LEU A 100 22.21 4.47 -13.65
N ARG A 101 22.79 4.20 -12.47
CA ARG A 101 22.05 4.30 -11.22
C ARG A 101 22.01 5.76 -10.76
N PRO A 102 20.82 6.31 -10.44
CA PRO A 102 20.72 7.58 -9.73
C PRO A 102 21.52 7.50 -8.43
N THR A 103 22.15 8.60 -8.03
CA THR A 103 22.89 8.66 -6.75
C THR A 103 21.95 8.37 -5.58
N TYR A 104 20.74 8.91 -5.62
CA TYR A 104 19.70 8.71 -4.61
C TYR A 104 18.36 8.39 -5.31
N MET A 105 18.09 7.10 -5.44
CA MET A 105 16.89 6.57 -6.10
C MET A 105 15.65 6.91 -5.29
N VAL A 106 15.63 6.60 -3.99
CA VAL A 106 14.49 6.85 -3.11
C VAL A 106 14.12 8.34 -3.06
N GLN A 107 15.13 9.23 -3.09
CA GLN A 107 14.91 10.67 -3.11
C GLN A 107 14.24 11.13 -4.41
N THR A 108 14.61 10.50 -5.54
CA THR A 108 14.01 10.78 -6.85
C THR A 108 12.55 10.35 -6.90
N LEU A 109 12.21 9.24 -6.26
CA LEU A 109 10.86 8.68 -6.20
C LEU A 109 9.94 9.37 -5.18
N LYS A 110 10.49 10.19 -4.27
CA LYS A 110 9.78 10.83 -3.15
C LYS A 110 8.36 11.34 -3.46
N PRO A 111 8.09 12.07 -4.57
CA PRO A 111 6.74 12.59 -4.85
C PRO A 111 5.66 11.52 -5.06
N GLN A 112 6.05 10.30 -5.45
CA GLN A 112 5.12 9.21 -5.72
C GLN A 112 4.65 8.51 -4.44
N PHE A 113 5.37 8.70 -3.32
CA PHE A 113 5.07 7.98 -2.09
C PHE A 113 3.81 8.50 -1.41
N VAL A 114 2.86 7.60 -1.13
CA VAL A 114 1.63 7.94 -0.39
C VAL A 114 1.93 8.54 0.97
N GLU A 115 2.98 8.07 1.65
CA GLU A 115 3.43 8.64 2.92
C GLU A 115 3.81 10.12 2.79
N TYR A 116 4.46 10.49 1.69
CA TYR A 116 4.86 11.87 1.44
C TYR A 116 3.67 12.77 1.12
N GLN A 117 2.72 12.28 0.33
CA GLN A 117 1.46 12.99 0.06
C GLN A 117 0.67 13.22 1.35
N TYR A 118 0.59 12.19 2.21
CA TYR A 118 -0.05 12.29 3.53
C TYR A 118 0.64 13.27 4.46
N TYR A 119 1.98 13.31 4.43
CA TYR A 119 2.76 14.28 5.18
C TYR A 119 2.48 15.71 4.73
N GLN A 120 2.40 15.96 3.41
CA GLN A 120 2.06 17.29 2.89
C GLN A 120 0.65 17.73 3.29
N MET A 121 -0.31 16.80 3.30
CA MET A 121 -1.65 17.06 3.83
C MET A 121 -1.59 17.42 5.32
N ALA A 122 -0.90 16.63 6.14
CA ALA A 122 -0.76 16.91 7.57
C ALA A 122 -0.10 18.27 7.85
N ARG A 123 0.92 18.64 7.07
CA ARG A 123 1.57 19.95 7.13
C ARG A 123 0.61 21.09 6.78
N ALA A 124 -0.25 20.89 5.77
CA ALA A 124 -1.23 21.90 5.38
C ALA A 124 -2.35 22.10 6.41
N LEU A 125 -2.68 21.04 7.16
CA LEU A 125 -3.64 21.09 8.27
C LEU A 125 -3.05 21.80 9.50
N ASP A 126 -1.76 21.64 9.76
CA ASP A 126 -1.09 22.23 10.93
C ASP A 126 -0.72 23.71 10.73
N GLN A 127 -1.72 24.56 10.53
CA GLN A 127 -1.52 26.01 10.32
C GLN A 127 -1.05 26.72 11.59
N ARG A 128 -1.36 26.15 12.76
CA ARG A 128 -1.09 26.73 14.08
C ARG A 128 0.20 26.20 14.72
N GLY A 129 0.90 25.26 14.07
CA GLY A 129 2.12 24.65 14.61
C GLY A 129 1.87 23.86 15.89
N ILE A 130 0.70 23.22 16.00
CA ILE A 130 0.31 22.38 17.15
C ILE A 130 1.19 21.12 17.18
N ILE A 131 1.67 20.65 16.03
CA ILE A 131 2.56 19.50 15.94
C ILE A 131 3.97 19.94 15.51
N ASP A 132 4.97 19.47 16.24
CA ASP A 132 6.37 19.51 15.78
C ASP A 132 6.56 18.51 14.62
N LEU A 133 6.43 19.01 13.39
CA LEU A 133 6.70 18.28 12.15
C LEU A 133 8.15 18.44 11.65
N ASP A 134 9.01 19.19 12.33
CA ASP A 134 10.38 19.52 11.88
C ASP A 134 11.22 18.24 11.71
N LYS A 135 11.03 17.29 12.63
CA LYS A 135 11.72 15.99 12.56
C LYS A 135 11.32 15.19 11.33
N ASN A 136 10.04 15.24 10.95
CA ASN A 136 9.54 14.57 9.75
C ASN A 136 10.05 15.27 8.50
N GLU A 137 10.08 16.60 8.51
CA GLU A 137 10.66 17.40 7.41
C GLU A 137 12.13 17.03 7.18
N MET A 138 12.93 17.00 8.26
CA MET A 138 14.34 16.60 8.20
C MET A 138 14.51 15.18 7.62
N MET A 139 13.69 14.22 8.07
CA MET A 139 13.72 12.85 7.52
C MET A 139 13.37 12.82 6.02
N TRP A 140 12.40 13.60 5.58
CA TRP A 140 12.04 13.72 4.17
C TRP A 140 13.10 14.47 3.33
N GLN A 141 13.90 15.35 3.93
CA GLN A 141 15.04 15.99 3.28
C GLN A 141 16.24 15.03 3.15
N GLN A 142 16.39 14.13 4.13
CA GLN A 142 17.48 13.16 4.21
C GLN A 142 17.05 11.75 3.77
N LEU A 143 16.06 11.63 2.87
CA LEU A 143 15.50 10.33 2.50
C LEU A 143 16.54 9.41 1.84
N HIS A 144 17.59 9.97 1.25
CA HIS A 144 18.74 9.23 0.71
C HIS A 144 19.38 8.24 1.70
N ILE A 145 19.27 8.48 3.02
CA ILE A 145 19.76 7.55 4.04
C ILE A 145 19.11 6.15 3.88
N VAL A 146 17.89 6.08 3.34
CA VAL A 146 17.22 4.81 3.04
C VAL A 146 18.00 4.01 1.99
N ASP A 147 18.49 4.65 0.92
CA ASP A 147 19.29 3.98 -0.10
C ASP A 147 20.61 3.48 0.48
N ASP A 148 21.28 4.30 1.31
CA ASP A 148 22.53 3.93 1.97
C ASP A 148 22.36 2.73 2.90
N LEU A 149 21.28 2.70 3.68
CA LEU A 149 20.94 1.58 4.56
C LEU A 149 20.64 0.32 3.76
N ILE A 150 19.86 0.42 2.67
CA ILE A 150 19.57 -0.73 1.80
C ILE A 150 20.87 -1.29 1.21
N ALA A 151 21.73 -0.43 0.66
CA ALA A 151 22.99 -0.84 0.06
C ALA A 151 23.90 -1.55 1.09
N ASP A 152 24.02 -1.00 2.29
CA ASP A 152 24.80 -1.58 3.39
C ASP A 152 24.24 -2.95 3.83
N ILE A 153 22.91 -3.07 3.95
CA ILE A 153 22.24 -4.33 4.31
C ILE A 153 22.45 -5.38 3.22
N VAL A 154 22.26 -5.02 1.96
CA VAL A 154 22.40 -5.94 0.81
C VAL A 154 23.83 -6.42 0.67
N HIS A 155 24.83 -5.57 0.95
CA HIS A 155 26.23 -5.95 0.93
C HIS A 155 26.59 -7.03 1.98
N HIS A 156 25.98 -6.96 3.17
CA HIS A 156 26.23 -7.90 4.27
C HIS A 156 25.18 -9.02 4.37
N MET A 157 24.32 -9.14 3.36
CA MET A 157 23.23 -10.10 3.36
C MET A 157 23.78 -11.53 3.15
N PRO A 158 23.42 -12.49 4.02
CA PRO A 158 23.84 -13.87 3.81
C PRO A 158 23.14 -14.47 2.59
N ALA A 159 23.84 -15.34 1.86
CA ALA A 159 23.21 -16.14 0.82
C ALA A 159 22.22 -17.12 1.46
N GLN A 160 20.93 -16.94 1.17
CA GLN A 160 19.88 -17.83 1.65
C GLN A 160 18.79 -18.01 0.60
N GLN A 161 18.10 -19.13 0.70
CA GLN A 161 16.90 -19.36 -0.09
C GLN A 161 15.77 -18.42 0.38
N PRO A 162 14.91 -17.95 -0.54
CA PRO A 162 13.76 -17.13 -0.18
C PRO A 162 12.81 -17.92 0.73
N VAL A 163 12.33 -17.28 1.79
CA VAL A 163 11.41 -17.82 2.79
C VAL A 163 10.03 -17.21 2.58
N GLY A 164 9.00 -18.05 2.62
CA GLY A 164 7.61 -17.62 2.52
C GLY A 164 6.95 -17.52 3.90
N TRP A 165 6.29 -16.38 4.16
CA TRP A 165 5.48 -16.18 5.36
C TRP A 165 4.27 -15.29 5.10
N GLN A 166 3.28 -15.39 5.98
CA GLN A 166 2.03 -14.67 5.94
C GLN A 166 1.90 -13.84 7.22
N LEU A 167 1.67 -12.54 7.06
CA LEU A 167 1.37 -11.58 8.13
C LEU A 167 -0.13 -11.36 8.23
N THR A 168 -0.63 -11.26 9.45
CA THR A 168 -1.97 -10.73 9.74
C THR A 168 -1.80 -9.55 10.70
N SER A 169 -2.21 -8.36 10.30
CA SER A 169 -2.24 -7.16 11.14
C SER A 169 -3.66 -6.59 11.18
N VAL A 170 -4.08 -6.04 12.32
CA VAL A 170 -5.42 -5.52 12.70
C VAL A 170 -6.33 -5.04 11.54
N ASN A 171 -6.78 -5.97 10.69
CA ASN A 171 -7.60 -5.77 9.50
C ASN A 171 -7.23 -4.59 8.57
N LYS A 172 -5.99 -4.09 8.58
CA LYS A 172 -5.57 -2.94 7.77
C LYS A 172 -4.17 -3.15 7.20
N ASN A 173 -3.97 -2.65 5.98
CA ASN A 173 -2.68 -2.65 5.31
C ASN A 173 -1.80 -1.48 5.80
N HIS A 174 -1.24 -1.62 7.01
CA HIS A 174 -0.39 -0.59 7.65
C HIS A 174 0.97 -0.38 6.96
N LEU A 175 1.43 -1.39 6.23
CA LEU A 175 2.67 -1.34 5.45
C LEU A 175 2.43 -0.75 4.05
N LYS A 176 1.18 -0.45 3.66
CA LYS A 176 0.83 0.06 2.33
C LYS A 176 1.42 -0.79 1.20
N LEU A 177 1.32 -2.10 1.35
CA LEU A 177 1.79 -3.09 0.38
C LEU A 177 0.87 -3.13 -0.84
N PRO A 178 1.38 -3.52 -2.03
CA PRO A 178 0.56 -3.64 -3.21
C PRO A 178 -0.60 -4.63 -3.01
N THR A 179 -1.80 -4.18 -3.35
CA THR A 179 -3.03 -4.95 -3.16
C THR A 179 -3.34 -5.79 -4.39
N VAL A 180 -3.57 -7.10 -4.20
CA VAL A 180 -3.98 -8.02 -5.26
C VAL A 180 -5.27 -8.75 -4.88
N GLY A 181 -6.15 -8.98 -5.84
CA GLY A 181 -7.43 -9.64 -5.58
C GLY A 181 -8.34 -8.85 -4.62
N ARG A 182 -9.15 -9.57 -3.85
CA ARG A 182 -10.22 -8.98 -3.05
C ARG A 182 -9.68 -8.29 -1.81
N LEU A 183 -10.21 -7.11 -1.52
CA LEU A 183 -9.94 -6.35 -0.31
C LEU A 183 -11.17 -6.32 0.60
N ARG A 184 -10.91 -6.17 1.91
CA ARG A 184 -11.97 -5.91 2.89
C ARG A 184 -12.36 -4.43 2.88
N ASP A 185 -11.36 -3.56 2.75
CA ASP A 185 -11.53 -2.11 2.62
C ASP A 185 -11.47 -1.69 1.14
N THR A 186 -11.99 -0.51 0.83
CA THR A 186 -11.94 0.08 -0.52
C THR A 186 -10.56 0.64 -0.87
N ASP A 187 -9.67 0.77 0.12
CA ASP A 187 -8.34 1.33 -0.04
C ASP A 187 -7.42 0.34 -0.76
N SER A 188 -7.16 0.61 -2.03
CA SER A 188 -6.16 -0.10 -2.81
C SER A 188 -4.85 0.65 -2.85
N VAL A 189 -3.76 -0.10 -2.91
CA VAL A 189 -2.42 0.47 -3.05
C VAL A 189 -1.75 -0.22 -4.24
N ALA A 190 -1.34 0.59 -5.22
CA ALA A 190 -0.63 0.12 -6.40
C ALA A 190 0.83 -0.25 -6.07
N ASP A 191 1.49 -0.96 -6.99
CA ASP A 191 2.91 -1.31 -6.83
C ASP A 191 3.79 -0.04 -6.81
N GLN A 192 4.88 -0.06 -6.04
CA GLN A 192 5.86 1.04 -5.87
C GLN A 192 5.32 2.39 -5.37
N VAL A 193 4.06 2.46 -4.94
CA VAL A 193 3.43 3.68 -4.42
C VAL A 193 3.81 3.99 -2.98
N SER A 194 4.33 3.04 -2.21
CA SER A 194 4.72 3.25 -0.81
C SER A 194 6.23 3.14 -0.64
N LEU A 195 6.77 3.94 0.28
CA LEU A 195 8.17 3.81 0.73
C LEU A 195 8.45 2.40 1.26
N ASN A 196 7.51 1.79 1.97
CA ASN A 196 7.66 0.43 2.47
C ASN A 196 7.70 -0.58 1.33
N SER A 197 6.84 -0.41 0.31
CA SER A 197 6.85 -1.27 -0.88
C SER A 197 8.19 -1.22 -1.61
N TYR A 198 8.76 -0.02 -1.76
CA TYR A 198 10.10 0.19 -2.31
C TYR A 198 11.17 -0.54 -1.50
N VAL A 199 11.23 -0.30 -0.18
CA VAL A 199 12.22 -0.89 0.72
C VAL A 199 12.13 -2.42 0.73
N LEU A 200 10.92 -2.95 0.93
CA LEU A 200 10.69 -4.39 1.00
C LEU A 200 10.99 -5.08 -0.32
N GLY A 201 10.76 -4.38 -1.44
CA GLY A 201 11.13 -4.81 -2.79
C GLY A 201 12.60 -5.23 -2.95
N HIS A 202 13.52 -4.62 -2.20
CA HIS A 202 14.94 -4.99 -2.22
C HIS A 202 15.27 -6.23 -1.39
N PHE A 203 14.41 -6.60 -0.45
CA PHE A 203 14.60 -7.76 0.42
C PHE A 203 13.73 -8.95 0.02
N GLY A 204 12.77 -8.75 -0.87
CA GLY A 204 11.78 -9.73 -1.25
C GLY A 204 10.62 -9.05 -1.92
N VAL A 205 9.51 -9.76 -2.01
CA VAL A 205 8.29 -9.20 -2.57
C VAL A 205 7.15 -9.47 -1.61
N MET A 206 6.23 -8.51 -1.55
CA MET A 206 5.04 -8.60 -0.73
C MET A 206 3.80 -8.31 -1.53
N SER A 207 2.69 -8.88 -1.12
CA SER A 207 1.34 -8.55 -1.60
C SER A 207 0.35 -8.55 -0.45
N TYR A 208 -0.73 -7.80 -0.57
CA TYR A 208 -1.81 -7.76 0.41
C TYR A 208 -3.12 -8.19 -0.22
N THR A 209 -3.82 -9.13 0.41
CA THR A 209 -5.15 -9.60 0.00
C THR A 209 -6.02 -9.82 1.23
N TYR A 210 -7.28 -9.40 1.21
CA TYR A 210 -8.23 -9.48 2.32
C TYR A 210 -7.73 -8.77 3.59
N ASP A 211 -7.06 -9.51 4.48
CA ASP A 211 -6.54 -9.14 5.79
C ASP A 211 -5.11 -9.70 6.01
N ARG A 212 -4.50 -10.22 4.94
CA ARG A 212 -3.24 -10.96 4.99
C ARG A 212 -2.23 -10.34 4.04
N ALA A 213 -1.05 -10.07 4.56
CA ALA A 213 0.11 -9.82 3.72
C ALA A 213 0.88 -11.13 3.49
N TYR A 214 1.26 -11.36 2.25
CA TYR A 214 2.04 -12.50 1.82
C TYR A 214 3.42 -11.98 1.45
N PHE A 215 4.46 -12.57 2.02
CA PHE A 215 5.84 -12.22 1.72
C PHE A 215 6.59 -13.44 1.23
N ILE A 216 7.39 -13.26 0.19
CA ILE A 216 8.40 -14.22 -0.22
C ILE A 216 9.71 -13.48 -0.46
N GLY A 217 10.77 -13.90 0.23
CA GLY A 217 12.09 -13.29 0.09
C GLY A 217 13.02 -13.54 1.26
N HIS A 218 13.90 -12.59 1.53
CA HIS A 218 14.89 -12.68 2.60
C HIS A 218 14.24 -12.51 3.99
N VAL A 219 14.70 -13.27 4.97
CA VAL A 219 14.34 -13.15 6.41
C VAL A 219 14.53 -11.74 6.98
N LEU A 220 15.33 -10.89 6.33
CA LEU A 220 15.52 -9.50 6.75
C LEU A 220 14.26 -8.67 6.46
N GLY A 221 13.51 -8.99 5.41
CA GLY A 221 12.19 -8.40 5.15
C GLY A 221 11.16 -8.83 6.21
N TYR A 222 11.22 -10.07 6.68
CA TYR A 222 10.45 -10.50 7.86
C TYR A 222 10.76 -9.65 9.09
N LEU A 223 12.05 -9.47 9.42
CA LEU A 223 12.47 -8.64 10.56
C LEU A 223 12.03 -7.18 10.41
N PHE A 224 12.13 -6.62 9.19
CA PHE A 224 11.66 -5.26 8.91
C PHE A 224 10.19 -5.11 9.29
N CYS A 225 9.32 -6.02 8.84
CA CYS A 225 7.89 -5.97 9.14
C CYS A 225 7.62 -6.09 10.65
N CYS A 226 8.30 -7.01 11.35
CA CYS A 226 8.16 -7.18 12.79
C CYS A 226 8.58 -5.92 13.56
N TYR A 227 9.73 -5.33 13.23
CA TYR A 227 10.21 -4.12 13.89
C TYR A 227 9.33 -2.90 13.59
N TYR A 228 8.87 -2.76 12.34
CA TYR A 228 7.98 -1.68 11.92
C TYR A 228 6.68 -1.70 12.74
N LEU A 229 6.00 -2.86 12.80
CA LEU A 229 4.73 -2.99 13.51
C LEU A 229 4.91 -2.87 15.03
N ALA A 230 6.00 -3.45 15.57
CA ALA A 230 6.33 -3.31 16.99
C ALA A 230 6.60 -1.85 17.38
N HIS A 231 7.30 -1.08 16.55
CA HIS A 231 7.57 0.34 16.81
C HIS A 231 6.29 1.17 16.85
N LEU A 232 5.31 0.83 16.01
CA LEU A 232 4.01 1.50 15.96
C LEU A 232 3.01 1.00 17.02
N SER A 233 3.40 -0.02 17.81
CA SER A 233 2.55 -0.74 18.76
C SER A 233 1.30 -1.36 18.11
N ILE A 234 1.42 -1.85 16.88
CA ILE A 234 0.34 -2.52 16.15
C ILE A 234 0.41 -4.02 16.44
N ALA A 235 -0.71 -4.63 16.80
CA ALA A 235 -0.79 -6.06 16.99
C ALA A 235 -0.68 -6.80 15.64
N TYR A 236 0.16 -7.83 15.59
CA TYR A 236 0.37 -8.64 14.40
C TYR A 236 0.60 -10.12 14.74
N GLY A 237 0.25 -10.98 13.80
CA GLY A 237 0.52 -12.42 13.82
C GLY A 237 1.31 -12.83 12.58
N VAL A 238 2.21 -13.79 12.72
CA VAL A 238 2.96 -14.33 11.58
C VAL A 238 2.84 -15.85 11.54
N THR A 239 2.54 -16.38 10.36
CA THR A 239 2.48 -17.81 10.09
C THR A 239 3.32 -18.16 8.86
N PRO A 240 3.89 -19.37 8.78
CA PRO A 240 4.54 -19.86 7.57
C PRO A 240 3.59 -19.84 6.37
N LEU A 241 4.12 -19.55 5.18
CA LEU A 241 3.33 -19.58 3.96
C LEU A 241 3.35 -21.00 3.38
N PRO A 242 2.20 -21.66 3.17
CA PRO A 242 2.17 -23.02 2.63
C PRO A 242 2.60 -23.02 1.16
N GLU A 243 3.39 -24.02 0.75
CA GLU A 243 3.98 -24.11 -0.60
C GLU A 243 2.96 -23.97 -1.75
N SER A 244 1.71 -24.38 -1.52
CA SER A 244 0.61 -24.27 -2.48
C SER A 244 0.07 -22.84 -2.70
N ALA A 245 0.50 -21.84 -1.91
CA ALA A 245 -0.06 -20.48 -1.97
C ALA A 245 0.38 -19.65 -3.19
N VAL A 246 1.51 -20.02 -3.81
CA VAL A 246 2.09 -19.33 -4.97
C VAL A 246 2.60 -20.41 -5.91
N SER A 247 1.81 -20.77 -6.91
CA SER A 247 2.22 -21.70 -7.97
C SER A 247 3.38 -21.10 -8.75
N ASN A 248 4.33 -21.94 -9.19
CA ASN A 248 5.43 -21.54 -10.09
C ASN A 248 6.50 -20.58 -9.51
N TYR A 249 6.61 -20.44 -8.19
CA TYR A 249 7.76 -19.77 -7.56
C TYR A 249 8.40 -20.67 -6.49
N LYS A 250 9.75 -20.79 -6.51
CA LYS A 250 10.48 -21.61 -5.54
C LYS A 250 10.80 -20.80 -4.30
N TYR A 251 10.26 -21.22 -3.16
CA TYR A 251 10.57 -20.67 -1.85
C TYR A 251 10.48 -21.75 -0.76
N ALA A 252 11.15 -21.50 0.37
CA ALA A 252 11.11 -22.37 1.53
C ALA A 252 9.92 -22.00 2.44
N SER A 253 8.98 -22.94 2.60
CA SER A 253 7.98 -22.88 3.66
C SER A 253 8.61 -23.40 4.96
N LEU A 254 8.91 -22.50 5.90
CA LEU A 254 9.60 -22.86 7.14
C LEU A 254 8.66 -22.81 8.34
N GLU A 255 8.60 -23.90 9.10
CA GLU A 255 7.97 -23.90 10.42
C GLU A 255 8.61 -22.84 11.34
N THR A 256 7.81 -22.32 12.28
CA THR A 256 8.21 -21.26 13.22
C THR A 256 9.56 -21.53 13.92
N PRO A 257 9.86 -22.74 14.43
CA PRO A 257 11.16 -23.00 15.08
C PRO A 257 12.35 -22.87 14.13
N LYS A 258 12.20 -23.25 12.85
CA LYS A 258 13.26 -23.11 11.84
C LYS A 258 13.49 -21.65 11.49
N LEU A 259 12.42 -20.86 11.37
CA LEU A 259 12.51 -19.42 11.17
C LEU A 259 13.25 -18.73 12.33
N VAL A 260 12.95 -19.10 13.58
CA VAL A 260 13.65 -18.57 14.76
C VAL A 260 15.15 -18.90 14.73
N ARG A 261 15.52 -20.14 14.37
CA ARG A 261 16.94 -20.52 14.23
C ARG A 261 17.65 -19.70 13.16
N LEU A 262 17.00 -19.51 12.02
CA LEU A 262 17.54 -18.72 10.92
C LEU A 262 17.71 -17.26 11.37
N LEU A 263 16.74 -16.68 12.07
CA LEU A 263 16.87 -15.36 12.71
C LEU A 263 18.02 -15.29 13.71
N HIS A 264 18.25 -16.32 14.52
CA HIS A 264 19.39 -16.36 15.43
C HIS A 264 20.73 -16.35 14.68
N SER A 265 20.80 -17.01 13.52
CA SER A 265 22.01 -17.06 12.69
C SER A 265 22.32 -15.75 11.95
N VAL A 266 21.33 -14.87 11.77
CA VAL A 266 21.55 -13.55 11.14
C VAL A 266 22.43 -12.68 12.03
N ASP A 267 23.43 -12.05 11.42
CA ASP A 267 24.35 -11.14 12.09
C ASP A 267 23.62 -9.99 12.80
N VAL A 268 24.13 -9.64 13.98
CA VAL A 268 23.63 -8.54 14.81
C VAL A 268 23.78 -7.21 14.07
N TYR A 269 24.81 -7.04 13.25
CA TYR A 269 24.95 -5.85 12.42
C TYR A 269 23.74 -5.66 11.49
N CYS A 270 23.41 -6.67 10.69
CA CYS A 270 22.26 -6.65 9.78
C CYS A 270 20.94 -6.42 10.52
N LYS A 271 20.76 -7.03 11.70
CA LYS A 271 19.59 -6.79 12.56
C LYS A 271 19.46 -5.33 12.98
N ARG A 272 20.57 -4.69 13.37
CA ARG A 272 20.60 -3.27 13.77
C ARG A 272 20.26 -2.36 12.59
N ARG A 273 20.81 -2.62 11.41
CA ARG A 273 20.52 -1.84 10.20
C ARG A 273 19.07 -1.96 9.75
N ILE A 274 18.52 -3.17 9.75
CA ILE A 274 17.10 -3.38 9.46
C ILE A 274 16.20 -2.71 10.49
N TYR A 275 16.58 -2.71 11.77
CA TYR A 275 15.84 -1.98 12.81
C TYR A 275 15.85 -0.48 12.56
N GLN A 276 17.01 0.12 12.25
CA GLN A 276 17.12 1.55 11.92
C GLN A 276 16.24 1.91 10.72
N LEU A 277 16.29 1.10 9.67
CA LEU A 277 15.48 1.27 8.47
C LEU A 277 13.97 1.16 8.78
N ALA A 278 13.57 0.16 9.57
CA ALA A 278 12.17 -0.03 9.98
C ALA A 278 11.64 1.14 10.83
N VAL A 279 12.46 1.67 11.75
CA VAL A 279 12.09 2.84 12.57
C VAL A 279 11.96 4.10 11.71
N LEU A 280 12.86 4.32 10.76
CA LEU A 280 12.77 5.44 9.83
C LEU A 280 11.45 5.38 9.04
N CYS A 281 11.16 4.23 8.42
CA CYS A 281 9.91 4.05 7.67
C CYS A 281 8.66 4.15 8.56
N ALA A 282 8.71 3.64 9.79
CA ALA A 282 7.60 3.73 10.74
C ALA A 282 7.30 5.18 11.14
N ARG A 283 8.32 6.01 11.35
CA ARG A 283 8.13 7.44 11.66
C ARG A 283 7.53 8.23 10.50
N LEU A 284 7.87 7.85 9.27
CA LEU A 284 7.29 8.46 8.06
C LEU A 284 5.94 7.85 7.66
N SER A 285 5.47 6.80 8.33
CA SER A 285 4.27 6.07 7.92
C SER A 285 2.99 6.90 8.00
N CYS A 286 2.01 6.59 7.13
CA CYS A 286 0.66 7.15 7.23
C CYS A 286 0.03 6.91 8.61
N TYR A 287 0.30 5.77 9.24
CA TYR A 287 -0.27 5.45 10.57
C TYR A 287 0.26 6.38 11.67
N GLN A 288 1.55 6.73 11.63
CA GLN A 288 2.12 7.69 12.57
C GLN A 288 1.58 9.11 12.30
N LEU A 289 1.42 9.47 11.02
CA LEU A 289 0.81 10.75 10.62
C LEU A 289 -0.66 10.84 11.04
N ASP A 290 -1.43 9.75 10.92
CA ASP A 290 -2.82 9.65 11.42
C ASP A 290 -2.90 10.00 12.91
N LYS A 291 -1.98 9.47 13.73
CA LYS A 291 -1.92 9.80 15.17
C LYS A 291 -1.62 11.28 15.43
N TYR A 292 -0.86 11.93 14.56
CA TYR A 292 -0.63 13.36 14.67
C TYR A 292 -1.89 14.15 14.28
N ILE A 293 -2.55 13.78 13.19
CA ILE A 293 -3.81 14.39 12.77
C ILE A 293 -4.89 14.23 13.83
N GLU A 294 -4.99 13.08 14.48
CA GLU A 294 -5.91 12.84 15.59
C GLU A 294 -5.62 13.78 16.77
N LYS A 295 -4.34 14.02 17.10
CA LYS A 295 -3.96 14.98 18.15
C LYS A 295 -4.35 16.42 17.79
N MET A 296 -4.15 16.82 16.53
CA MET A 296 -4.64 18.12 16.03
C MET A 296 -6.15 18.24 16.22
N LEU A 297 -6.91 17.22 15.82
CA LEU A 297 -8.36 17.22 15.96
C LEU A 297 -8.78 17.33 17.44
N ILE A 298 -8.11 16.61 18.34
CA ILE A 298 -8.38 16.68 19.78
C ILE A 298 -8.05 18.07 20.34
N ALA A 299 -6.96 18.69 19.88
CA ALA A 299 -6.59 20.04 20.27
C ALA A 299 -7.66 21.05 19.82
N GLU A 300 -8.12 20.96 18.57
CA GLU A 300 -9.14 21.85 18.02
C GLU A 300 -10.50 21.68 18.71
N VAL A 301 -10.90 20.43 19.03
CA VAL A 301 -12.13 20.16 19.79
C VAL A 301 -12.05 20.66 21.26
N ASN A 302 -10.83 20.86 21.77
CA ASN A 302 -10.58 21.38 23.12
C ASN A 302 -9.96 22.78 23.09
N GLU A 303 -10.15 23.53 21.98
CA GLU A 303 -9.56 24.86 21.79
C GLU A 303 -9.99 25.85 22.89
N PHE A 304 -11.20 25.72 23.41
CA PHE A 304 -11.75 26.62 24.43
C PHE A 304 -12.21 25.89 25.69
N ASP A 305 -12.16 26.59 26.82
CA ASP A 305 -12.75 26.10 28.07
C ASP A 305 -14.28 26.12 27.97
N LYS A 306 -14.86 24.92 27.88
CA LYS A 306 -16.30 24.70 27.76
C LYS A 306 -17.08 25.31 28.93
N LYS A 307 -16.52 25.33 30.15
CA LYS A 307 -17.19 25.93 31.30
C LYS A 307 -17.25 27.45 31.20
N GLN A 308 -16.13 28.06 30.81
CA GLN A 308 -16.07 29.49 30.60
C GLN A 308 -17.03 29.94 29.50
N GLN A 309 -17.14 29.20 28.39
CA GLN A 309 -18.10 29.51 27.33
C GLN A 309 -19.57 29.37 27.77
N ILE A 310 -19.88 28.39 28.62
CA ILE A 310 -21.22 28.24 29.21
C ILE A 310 -21.52 29.42 30.16
N GLU A 311 -20.57 29.82 31.01
CA GLU A 311 -20.73 30.98 31.89
C GLU A 311 -20.91 32.28 31.10
N HIS A 312 -20.17 32.45 30.00
CA HIS A 312 -20.34 33.58 29.09
C HIS A 312 -21.73 33.58 28.43
N LEU A 313 -22.22 32.41 27.99
CA LEU A 313 -23.55 32.27 27.41
C LEU A 313 -24.66 32.55 28.45
N ASP A 314 -24.52 32.02 29.67
CA ASP A 314 -25.47 32.25 30.75
C ASP A 314 -25.51 33.74 31.14
N ALA A 315 -24.35 34.40 31.18
CA ALA A 315 -24.27 35.84 31.39
C ALA A 315 -24.96 36.62 30.27
N LEU A 316 -24.79 36.20 29.01
CA LEU A 316 -25.44 36.79 27.85
C LEU A 316 -26.97 36.63 27.90
N LEU A 317 -27.46 35.44 28.24
CA LEU A 317 -28.89 35.14 28.37
C LEU A 317 -29.54 35.91 29.53
N MET A 318 -28.83 36.07 30.66
CA MET A 318 -29.37 36.71 31.86
C MET A 318 -29.27 38.24 31.82
N LYS A 319 -28.22 38.80 31.22
CA LYS A 319 -27.93 40.25 31.23
C LYS A 319 -28.19 40.93 29.88
N GLY A 320 -28.38 40.17 28.79
CA GLY A 320 -28.59 40.69 27.44
C GLY A 320 -27.37 41.40 26.85
N ILE A 321 -26.18 41.20 27.44
CA ILE A 321 -24.93 41.86 27.04
C ILE A 321 -23.94 40.77 26.60
N MET A 322 -23.35 40.94 25.41
CA MET A 322 -22.27 40.08 24.92
C MET A 322 -21.02 40.29 25.80
N PRO A 323 -20.53 39.27 26.52
CA PRO A 323 -19.29 39.41 27.29
C PRO A 323 -18.10 39.61 26.34
N GLU A 324 -17.11 40.40 26.77
CA GLU A 324 -15.88 40.61 26.02
C GLU A 324 -15.12 39.28 25.89
N MET A 325 -14.91 38.85 24.65
CA MET A 325 -14.12 37.66 24.34
C MET A 325 -12.65 38.09 24.17
N PRO A 326 -11.71 37.48 24.91
CA PRO A 326 -10.29 37.88 24.85
C PRO A 326 -9.62 37.64 23.49
N ASP A 327 -10.20 36.77 22.65
CA ASP A 327 -9.60 36.32 21.38
C ASP A 327 -10.26 36.92 20.13
N ALA A 328 -10.87 38.12 20.23
CA ALA A 328 -11.34 38.81 19.04
C ALA A 328 -10.13 39.24 18.20
N ALA A 329 -9.82 38.47 17.13
CA ALA A 329 -8.88 38.91 16.11
C ALA A 329 -9.32 40.28 15.60
N ASP A 330 -8.44 41.27 15.69
CA ASP A 330 -8.74 42.64 15.28
C ASP A 330 -8.98 42.64 13.77
N LEU A 331 -10.08 43.22 13.31
CA LEU A 331 -10.52 43.20 11.90
C LEU A 331 -9.49 43.82 10.92
N LYS A 332 -8.47 44.48 11.46
CA LYS A 332 -7.32 45.05 10.72
C LYS A 332 -6.33 43.99 10.23
N ASP A 333 -6.35 42.79 10.81
CA ASP A 333 -5.45 41.69 10.43
C ASP A 333 -6.01 40.83 9.29
N PHE A 334 -7.21 41.15 8.77
CA PHE A 334 -7.75 40.53 7.57
C PHE A 334 -7.20 41.21 6.30
N PRO A 335 -6.55 40.47 5.37
CA PRO A 335 -6.11 41.04 4.11
C PRO A 335 -7.33 41.42 3.26
N GLY A 336 -7.63 42.71 3.18
CA GLY A 336 -8.76 43.27 2.44
C GLY A 336 -9.72 44.18 3.24
N ALA A 337 -9.42 44.50 4.50
CA ALA A 337 -10.21 45.46 5.26
C ALA A 337 -10.12 46.87 4.62
N PHE A 338 -11.23 47.31 4.01
CA PHE A 338 -11.42 48.67 3.51
C PHE A 338 -11.35 49.66 4.66
N GLY A 339 -10.34 50.52 4.68
CA GLY A 339 -10.24 51.54 5.71
C GLY A 339 -8.95 52.31 5.75
N ASP A 340 -8.43 52.77 4.60
CA ASP A 340 -7.59 53.97 4.59
C ASP A 340 -7.76 54.72 3.27
N GLU A 341 -8.74 55.61 3.23
CA GLU A 341 -8.62 56.82 2.41
C GLU A 341 -8.69 58.02 3.35
N GLY A 342 -7.51 58.44 3.79
CA GLY A 342 -7.32 59.69 4.50
C GLY A 342 -7.77 60.93 3.71
N LYS A 343 -8.10 61.96 4.48
CA LYS A 343 -8.08 63.43 4.22
C LYS A 343 -8.76 64.04 5.46
N SER A 344 -8.20 64.98 6.21
CA SER A 344 -7.09 65.92 6.00
C SER A 344 -6.59 66.40 7.36
#